data_AF-A0A2N6DZ77-F1
#
_entry.id   AF-A0A2N6DZ77-F1
#
_cell.length_a   1.000
_cell.length_b   1.000
_cell.length_c   1.000
_cell.angle_alpha   90.00
_cell.angle_beta   90.00
_cell.angle_gamma   90.00
#
_symmetry.space_group_name_H-M   'P 1'
#
loop_
_entity.id
_entity.type
_entity.pdbx_description
1 polymer ?
#
loop_
_entity_poly.entity_id
_entity_poly.type
_entity_poly.pdbx_seq_one_letter_code
_entity_poly.pdbx_strand_id
1 'polypeptide(L)'
;KAAQSRGETPLELADRVVKRFQALWEKLNISHTDFIRTSQERHKLAVQEIFRIIEAKGDIYLGEYEDWYCTPCETFWTETQLMDGNCPDCGRPTDKLKEESYFFRMSRYQEQLLAHIEANPDFIQPKSRRNEILSFVREGLRDLSISRTTFSWGIPVPGNDRHVIYVWFDALTNYISALGYPDQSGDYASFWPCDAHVIGKDILRFHTVYWPTFLMAAGLPLPQKVFAHGWWTVEGQKMSKSLANVVEPNMLIEKYGVDAIRYFLLREVPFGLDGDFSHSALVHRINSDLANDLGNLVSRSTAMLNKYFQGTLPQPGTPEAVDLALTEKFSAAFNTVDSQMNDLAFNKALQSIWELISAANKYIDETSPWVLAKDETNRERLATVMYHLLEAVRLVSLLVDPFMPETAEKIDTILGLEARHAQLQGQDQWGGLKAGAQVSKASPLFPRIEVE
;
A
#
# COMPACT_ATOMS: atom_id res chain seq x y z
N LYS A 1 22.70 -4.44 -19.82
CA LYS A 1 22.31 -3.44 -20.84
C LYS A 1 22.16 -2.02 -20.28
N ALA A 2 21.23 -1.75 -19.35
CA ALA A 2 21.02 -0.38 -18.83
C ALA A 2 22.28 0.25 -18.18
N ALA A 3 23.07 -0.54 -17.45
CA ALA A 3 24.34 -0.08 -16.88
C ALA A 3 25.39 0.17 -17.97
N GLN A 4 25.55 -0.77 -18.91
CA GLN A 4 26.45 -0.65 -20.06
C GLN A 4 26.16 0.60 -20.91
N SER A 5 24.89 0.94 -21.16
CA SER A 5 24.54 2.16 -21.91
C SER A 5 24.94 3.46 -21.21
N ARG A 6 25.32 3.39 -19.93
CA ARG A 6 25.79 4.52 -19.12
C ARG A 6 27.28 4.42 -18.77
N GLY A 7 27.97 3.41 -19.26
CA GLY A 7 29.38 3.15 -18.91
C GLY A 7 29.60 2.75 -17.45
N GLU A 8 28.56 2.25 -16.76
CA GLU A 8 28.61 1.81 -15.36
C GLU A 8 28.54 0.27 -15.28
N THR A 9 29.08 -0.33 -14.21
CA THR A 9 28.81 -1.74 -13.87
C THR A 9 27.36 -1.91 -13.37
N PRO A 10 26.78 -3.12 -13.45
CA PRO A 10 25.43 -3.35 -12.93
C PRO A 10 25.25 -3.02 -11.44
N LEU A 11 26.26 -3.31 -10.60
CA LEU A 11 26.23 -3.00 -9.18
C LEU A 11 26.26 -1.50 -8.92
N GLU A 12 27.11 -0.74 -9.61
CA GLU A 12 27.17 0.73 -9.49
C GLU A 12 25.83 1.37 -9.88
N LEU A 13 25.20 0.90 -10.96
CA LEU A 13 23.88 1.37 -11.36
C LEU A 13 22.85 1.06 -10.27
N ALA A 14 22.84 -0.17 -9.73
CA ALA A 14 21.91 -0.58 -8.68
C ALA A 14 22.09 0.23 -7.39
N ASP A 15 23.34 0.45 -6.95
CA ASP A 15 23.69 1.28 -5.78
C ASP A 15 23.27 2.75 -5.95
N ARG A 16 23.35 3.27 -7.17
CA ARG A 16 22.92 4.64 -7.47
C ARG A 16 21.40 4.77 -7.52
N VAL A 17 20.71 3.78 -8.09
CA VAL A 17 19.25 3.81 -8.25
C VAL A 17 18.55 3.60 -6.90
N VAL A 18 19.03 2.68 -6.05
CA VAL A 18 18.37 2.40 -4.76
C VAL A 18 18.27 3.65 -3.86
N LYS A 19 19.29 4.51 -3.88
CA LYS A 19 19.29 5.77 -3.13
C LYS A 19 18.13 6.69 -3.50
N ARG A 20 17.72 6.69 -4.78
CA ARG A 20 16.57 7.48 -5.26
C ARG A 20 15.25 6.93 -4.73
N PHE A 21 15.13 5.60 -4.64
CA PHE A 21 13.96 4.98 -4.02
C PHE A 21 13.93 5.30 -2.52
N GLN A 22 15.01 5.04 -1.79
CA GLN A 22 15.07 5.33 -0.35
C GLN A 22 14.72 6.80 -0.03
N ALA A 23 15.29 7.76 -0.76
CA ALA A 23 14.99 9.18 -0.59
C ALA A 23 13.50 9.52 -0.86
N LEU A 24 12.88 8.87 -1.85
CA LEU A 24 11.45 9.06 -2.13
C LEU A 24 10.56 8.45 -1.03
N TRP A 25 10.94 7.27 -0.50
CA TRP A 25 10.20 6.62 0.59
C TRP A 25 10.27 7.43 1.89
N GLU A 26 11.43 8.04 2.18
CA GLU A 26 11.58 8.99 3.28
C GLU A 26 10.71 10.24 3.07
N LYS A 27 10.75 10.84 1.87
CA LYS A 27 9.93 12.03 1.54
C LYS A 27 8.42 11.74 1.60
N LEU A 28 7.99 10.51 1.29
CA LEU A 28 6.59 10.08 1.37
C LEU A 28 6.14 9.68 2.80
N ASN A 29 7.04 9.78 3.78
CA ASN A 29 6.82 9.36 5.16
C ASN A 29 6.33 7.89 5.25
N ILE A 30 7.11 6.97 4.65
CA ILE A 30 6.79 5.54 4.68
C ILE A 30 7.55 4.84 5.81
N SER A 31 6.80 4.37 6.81
CA SER A 31 7.28 3.72 8.05
C SER A 31 7.67 2.23 7.87
N HIS A 32 8.41 1.91 6.81
CA HIS A 32 8.92 0.56 6.58
C HIS A 32 10.01 0.18 7.61
N THR A 33 10.07 -1.10 8.00
CA THR A 33 11.03 -1.61 8.99
C THR A 33 12.32 -2.16 8.39
N ASP A 34 12.32 -2.54 7.11
CA ASP A 34 13.50 -2.98 6.35
C ASP A 34 13.38 -2.55 4.87
N PHE A 35 14.53 -2.33 4.23
CA PHE A 35 14.65 -2.04 2.79
C PHE A 35 15.59 -3.08 2.17
N ILE A 36 15.01 -4.20 1.73
CA ILE A 36 15.75 -5.33 1.17
C ILE A 36 16.38 -4.99 -0.19
N ARG A 37 17.59 -5.49 -0.44
CA ARG A 37 18.24 -5.45 -1.75
C ARG A 37 18.70 -6.86 -2.11
N THR A 38 18.34 -7.33 -3.31
CA THR A 38 18.72 -8.69 -3.76
C THR A 38 20.23 -8.88 -3.93
N SER A 39 20.99 -7.78 -3.99
CA SER A 39 22.46 -7.82 -3.99
C SER A 39 23.09 -8.09 -2.61
N GLN A 40 22.33 -8.08 -1.51
CA GLN A 40 22.81 -8.36 -0.16
C GLN A 40 23.11 -9.84 0.06
N GLU A 41 24.12 -10.15 0.87
CA GLU A 41 24.55 -11.53 1.11
C GLU A 41 23.46 -12.38 1.78
N ARG A 42 22.73 -11.82 2.77
CA ARG A 42 21.58 -12.50 3.41
C ARG A 42 20.55 -13.01 2.39
N HIS A 43 20.34 -12.25 1.32
CA HIS A 43 19.40 -12.61 0.26
C HIS A 43 19.96 -13.70 -0.65
N LYS A 44 21.22 -13.57 -1.08
CA LYS A 44 21.87 -14.57 -1.94
C LYS A 44 21.89 -15.96 -1.29
N LEU A 45 22.21 -16.01 0.00
CA LEU A 45 22.21 -17.26 0.78
C LEU A 45 20.80 -17.88 0.82
N ALA A 46 19.77 -17.08 1.06
CA ALA A 46 18.37 -17.54 1.05
C ALA A 46 17.97 -18.15 -0.29
N VAL A 47 18.25 -17.46 -1.41
CA VAL A 47 17.92 -17.93 -2.76
C VAL A 47 18.61 -19.24 -3.07
N GLN A 48 19.92 -19.32 -2.78
CA GLN A 48 20.69 -20.55 -3.01
C GLN A 48 20.18 -21.71 -2.16
N GLU A 49 19.74 -21.45 -0.92
CA GLU A 49 19.24 -22.49 -0.05
C GLU A 49 17.87 -23.03 -0.49
N ILE A 50 16.93 -22.16 -0.89
CA ILE A 50 15.67 -22.63 -1.50
C ILE A 50 15.96 -23.48 -2.73
N PHE A 51 16.89 -23.04 -3.59
CA PHE A 51 17.28 -23.80 -4.78
C PHE A 51 17.78 -25.20 -4.42
N ARG A 52 18.72 -25.32 -3.47
CA ARG A 52 19.24 -26.62 -3.01
C ARG A 52 18.14 -27.53 -2.45
N ILE A 53 17.22 -26.99 -1.66
CA ILE A 53 16.13 -27.78 -1.07
C ILE A 53 15.22 -28.36 -2.15
N ILE A 54 14.83 -27.53 -3.13
CA ILE A 54 13.94 -27.96 -4.22
C ILE A 54 14.68 -28.95 -5.15
N GLU A 55 15.95 -28.71 -5.43
CA GLU A 55 16.79 -29.62 -6.21
C GLU A 55 16.95 -30.98 -5.52
N ALA A 56 17.21 -31.00 -4.21
CA ALA A 56 17.33 -32.23 -3.42
C ALA A 56 16.03 -33.05 -3.39
N LYS A 57 14.86 -32.41 -3.58
CA LYS A 57 13.56 -33.08 -3.72
C LYS A 57 13.29 -33.63 -5.13
N GLY A 58 14.18 -33.36 -6.09
CA GLY A 58 14.04 -33.79 -7.49
C GLY A 58 13.08 -32.94 -8.33
N ASP A 59 12.70 -31.76 -7.83
CA ASP A 59 11.81 -30.84 -8.54
C ASP A 59 12.55 -29.81 -9.40
N ILE A 60 13.89 -29.85 -9.40
CA ILE A 60 14.71 -29.13 -10.36
C ILE A 60 15.46 -30.14 -11.23
N TYR A 61 15.47 -29.93 -12.55
CA TYR A 61 16.22 -30.76 -13.49
C TYR A 61 16.86 -29.91 -14.58
N LEU A 62 17.99 -30.36 -15.12
CA LEU A 62 18.64 -29.71 -16.26
C LEU A 62 17.95 -30.15 -17.55
N GLY A 63 17.64 -29.20 -18.42
CA GLY A 63 17.07 -29.45 -19.75
C GLY A 63 17.47 -28.36 -20.73
N GLU A 64 16.86 -28.39 -21.91
CA GLU A 64 17.03 -27.36 -22.93
C GLU A 64 15.65 -26.77 -23.23
N TYR A 65 15.55 -25.44 -23.28
CA TYR A 65 14.36 -24.75 -23.76
C TYR A 65 14.61 -24.32 -25.21
N GLU A 66 13.65 -24.55 -26.12
CA GLU A 66 13.67 -24.01 -27.48
C GLU A 66 12.34 -23.31 -27.75
N ASP A 67 12.30 -21.99 -27.58
CA ASP A 67 11.05 -21.21 -27.65
C ASP A 67 11.36 -19.74 -27.95
N TRP A 68 10.31 -18.95 -28.14
CA TRP A 68 10.42 -17.61 -28.71
C TRP A 68 10.55 -16.54 -27.62
N TYR A 69 11.67 -15.81 -27.62
CA TYR A 69 12.00 -14.86 -26.57
C TYR A 69 11.78 -13.42 -27.00
N CYS A 70 11.07 -12.65 -26.18
CA CYS A 70 10.95 -11.21 -26.33
C CYS A 70 11.96 -10.50 -25.43
N THR A 71 13.11 -10.09 -26.01
CA THR A 71 14.16 -9.41 -25.25
C THR A 71 13.68 -8.18 -24.46
N PRO A 72 12.82 -7.29 -25.00
CA PRO A 72 12.34 -6.12 -24.24
C PRO A 72 11.37 -6.43 -23.10
N CYS A 73 10.63 -7.55 -23.18
CA CYS A 73 9.70 -7.98 -22.14
C CYS A 73 10.30 -9.03 -21.19
N GLU A 74 11.53 -9.48 -21.47
CA GLU A 74 12.23 -10.55 -20.75
C GLU A 74 11.37 -11.80 -20.51
N THR A 75 10.53 -12.12 -21.50
CA THR A 75 9.49 -13.16 -21.41
C THR A 75 9.58 -14.09 -22.60
N PHE A 76 9.39 -15.38 -22.33
CA PHE A 76 9.28 -16.41 -23.35
C PHE A 76 7.84 -16.67 -23.72
N TRP A 77 7.63 -16.95 -25.00
CA TRP A 77 6.36 -17.30 -25.59
C TRP A 77 6.52 -18.61 -26.32
N THR A 78 5.47 -19.41 -26.20
CA THR A 78 5.30 -20.57 -27.07
C THR A 78 4.93 -20.10 -28.47
N GLU A 79 5.21 -20.89 -29.49
CA GLU A 79 4.82 -20.56 -30.88
C GLU A 79 3.33 -20.23 -31.01
N THR A 80 2.46 -20.92 -30.26
CA THR A 80 1.01 -20.69 -30.22
C THR A 80 0.59 -19.38 -29.56
N GLN A 81 1.45 -18.75 -28.77
CA GLN A 81 1.16 -17.48 -28.09
C GLN A 81 1.63 -16.25 -28.88
N LEU A 82 2.40 -16.44 -29.95
CA LEU A 82 2.89 -15.33 -30.76
C LEU A 82 1.80 -14.74 -31.64
N MET A 83 1.86 -13.43 -31.85
CA MET A 83 1.09 -12.74 -32.88
C MET A 83 1.97 -12.63 -34.13
N ASP A 84 1.86 -13.60 -35.04
CA ASP A 84 2.66 -13.67 -36.28
C ASP A 84 4.18 -13.55 -36.04
N GLY A 85 4.70 -14.27 -35.04
CA GLY A 85 6.12 -14.24 -34.65
C GLY A 85 6.51 -13.06 -33.73
N ASN A 86 5.55 -12.21 -33.36
CA ASN A 86 5.76 -11.09 -32.43
C ASN A 86 5.22 -11.39 -31.04
N CYS A 87 5.80 -10.71 -30.05
CA CYS A 87 5.41 -10.75 -28.64
C CYS A 87 3.96 -10.27 -28.48
N PRO A 88 3.05 -11.07 -27.88
CA PRO A 88 1.67 -10.67 -27.66
C PRO A 88 1.53 -9.44 -26.75
N ASP A 89 2.48 -9.21 -25.84
CA ASP A 89 2.41 -8.10 -24.89
C ASP A 89 2.86 -6.76 -25.48
N CYS A 90 3.91 -6.73 -26.31
CA CYS A 90 4.48 -5.48 -26.81
C CYS A 90 4.51 -5.34 -28.34
N GLY A 91 4.06 -6.36 -29.08
CA GLY A 91 3.99 -6.37 -30.54
C GLY A 91 5.35 -6.39 -31.26
N ARG A 92 6.46 -6.59 -30.55
CA ARG A 92 7.82 -6.60 -31.14
C ARG A 92 8.25 -8.02 -31.55
N PRO A 93 9.18 -8.16 -32.51
CA PRO A 93 9.72 -9.46 -32.92
C PRO A 93 10.27 -10.28 -31.76
N THR A 94 10.14 -11.59 -31.88
CA THR A 94 10.73 -12.56 -30.95
C THR A 94 11.79 -13.40 -31.66
N ASP A 95 12.80 -13.82 -30.91
CA ASP A 95 13.89 -14.66 -31.41
C ASP A 95 13.72 -16.08 -30.86
N LYS A 96 13.85 -17.11 -31.71
CA LYS A 96 13.86 -18.50 -31.25
C LYS A 96 15.21 -18.77 -30.58
N LEU A 97 15.20 -19.00 -29.27
CA LEU A 97 16.41 -19.25 -28.50
C LEU A 97 16.41 -20.68 -27.99
N LYS A 98 17.53 -21.38 -28.22
CA LYS A 98 17.82 -22.68 -27.62
C LYS A 98 18.88 -22.50 -26.55
N GLU A 99 18.50 -22.68 -25.29
CA GLU A 99 19.40 -22.51 -24.14
C GLU A 99 19.26 -23.66 -23.15
N GLU A 100 20.40 -24.16 -22.68
CA GLU A 100 20.46 -25.06 -21.52
C GLU A 100 19.98 -24.29 -20.28
N SER A 101 19.09 -24.89 -19.51
CA SER A 101 18.50 -24.29 -18.33
C SER A 101 18.06 -25.34 -17.32
N TYR A 102 18.22 -25.02 -16.04
CA TYR A 102 17.47 -25.67 -14.97
C TYR A 102 15.99 -25.32 -15.04
N PHE A 103 15.15 -26.34 -14.97
CA PHE A 103 13.69 -26.26 -14.95
C PHE A 103 13.15 -26.69 -13.59
N PHE A 104 12.18 -25.93 -13.08
CA PHE A 104 11.36 -26.28 -11.94
C PHE A 104 10.10 -27.02 -12.41
N ARG A 105 9.79 -28.15 -11.76
CA ARG A 105 8.60 -28.99 -11.99
C ARG A 105 7.31 -28.36 -11.49
N MET A 106 7.02 -27.13 -11.93
CA MET A 106 5.84 -26.37 -11.50
C MET A 106 4.53 -27.09 -11.81
N SER A 107 4.49 -27.86 -12.91
CA SER A 107 3.32 -28.66 -13.30
C SER A 107 2.87 -29.65 -12.22
N ARG A 108 3.80 -30.19 -11.43
CA ARG A 108 3.53 -31.14 -10.33
C ARG A 108 2.67 -30.53 -9.22
N TYR A 109 2.69 -29.21 -9.07
CA TYR A 109 2.05 -28.49 -7.98
C TYR A 109 0.66 -27.93 -8.32
N GLN A 110 0.18 -28.17 -9.55
CA GLN A 110 -1.11 -27.64 -10.03
C GLN A 110 -2.29 -27.99 -9.13
N GLU A 111 -2.51 -29.28 -8.83
CA GLU A 111 -3.65 -29.73 -8.03
C GLU A 111 -3.58 -29.21 -6.59
N GLN A 112 -2.37 -29.16 -6.01
CA GLN A 112 -2.15 -28.62 -4.67
C GLN A 112 -2.45 -27.11 -4.63
N LEU A 113 -2.05 -26.35 -5.67
CA LEU A 113 -2.33 -24.93 -5.78
C LEU A 113 -3.83 -24.67 -5.97
N LEU A 114 -4.52 -25.43 -6.83
CA LEU A 114 -5.97 -25.32 -7.01
C LEU A 114 -6.71 -25.55 -5.70
N ALA A 115 -6.39 -26.65 -5.00
CA ALA A 115 -6.98 -26.96 -3.70
C ALA A 115 -6.75 -25.85 -2.68
N HIS A 116 -5.54 -25.24 -2.66
CA HIS A 116 -5.24 -24.12 -1.79
C HIS A 116 -6.09 -22.87 -2.10
N ILE A 117 -6.18 -22.46 -3.37
CA ILE A 117 -6.97 -21.28 -3.78
C ILE A 117 -8.48 -21.50 -3.54
N GLU A 118 -8.96 -22.73 -3.69
CA GLU A 118 -10.36 -23.09 -3.43
C GLU A 118 -10.68 -23.11 -1.93
N ALA A 119 -9.80 -23.66 -1.10
CA ALA A 119 -9.95 -23.69 0.35
C ALA A 119 -9.78 -22.32 1.02
N ASN A 120 -9.02 -21.41 0.41
CA ASN A 120 -8.72 -20.08 0.94
C ASN A 120 -9.28 -19.00 -0.01
N PRO A 121 -10.59 -18.67 0.09
CA PRO A 121 -11.23 -17.75 -0.85
C PRO A 121 -10.63 -16.33 -0.85
N ASP A 122 -10.00 -15.93 0.25
CA ASP A 122 -9.35 -14.61 0.42
C ASP A 122 -7.85 -14.61 0.12
N PHE A 123 -7.28 -15.74 -0.29
CA PHE A 123 -5.86 -15.83 -0.65
C PHE A 123 -5.48 -14.87 -1.80
N ILE A 124 -6.38 -14.67 -2.77
CA ILE A 124 -6.17 -13.75 -3.90
C ILE A 124 -7.26 -12.71 -3.92
N GLN A 125 -6.88 -11.44 -3.78
CA GLN A 125 -7.80 -10.30 -3.85
C GLN A 125 -7.35 -9.28 -4.91
N PRO A 126 -8.29 -8.58 -5.58
CA PRO A 126 -9.74 -8.74 -5.52
C PRO A 126 -10.26 -10.05 -6.16
N LYS A 127 -11.54 -10.39 -5.93
CA LYS A 127 -12.19 -11.62 -6.44
C LYS A 127 -12.06 -11.81 -7.95
N SER A 128 -12.02 -10.73 -8.73
CA SER A 128 -11.80 -10.79 -10.19
C SER A 128 -10.44 -11.41 -10.53
N ARG A 129 -9.38 -11.06 -9.79
CA ARG A 129 -8.02 -11.60 -9.95
C ARG A 129 -7.93 -13.05 -9.52
N ARG A 130 -8.64 -13.43 -8.46
CA ARG A 130 -8.78 -14.84 -8.07
C ARG A 130 -9.35 -15.69 -9.20
N ASN A 131 -10.42 -15.22 -9.84
CA ASN A 131 -11.07 -15.96 -10.93
C ASN A 131 -10.15 -16.09 -12.16
N GLU A 132 -9.41 -15.03 -12.48
CA GLU A 132 -8.39 -15.03 -13.54
C GLU A 132 -7.33 -16.12 -13.29
N ILE A 133 -6.80 -16.18 -12.07
CA ILE A 133 -5.77 -17.17 -11.69
C ILE A 133 -6.34 -18.59 -11.65
N LEU A 134 -7.56 -18.78 -11.13
CA LEU A 134 -8.21 -20.10 -11.17
C LEU A 134 -8.42 -20.61 -12.60
N SER A 135 -8.83 -19.73 -13.53
CA SER A 135 -8.95 -20.10 -14.94
C SER A 135 -7.59 -20.53 -15.51
N PHE A 136 -6.56 -19.71 -15.29
CA PHE A 136 -5.21 -19.97 -15.78
C PHE A 136 -4.63 -21.29 -15.24
N VAL A 137 -4.75 -21.56 -13.94
CA VAL A 137 -4.19 -22.79 -13.34
C VAL A 137 -4.94 -24.04 -13.85
N ARG A 138 -6.25 -23.94 -14.12
CA ARG A 138 -7.06 -25.06 -14.67
C ARG A 138 -6.72 -25.39 -16.13
N GLU A 139 -6.13 -24.47 -16.88
CA GLU A 139 -5.68 -24.73 -18.26
C GLU A 139 -4.45 -25.64 -18.33
N GLY A 140 -3.70 -25.77 -17.24
CA GLY A 140 -2.51 -26.60 -17.17
C GLY A 140 -1.24 -25.79 -16.89
N LEU A 141 -0.55 -26.07 -15.79
CA LEU A 141 0.77 -25.51 -15.51
C LEU A 141 1.86 -26.28 -16.25
N ARG A 142 2.81 -25.55 -16.83
CA ARG A 142 4.03 -26.10 -17.45
C ARG A 142 5.21 -25.96 -16.51
N ASP A 143 6.26 -26.74 -16.75
CA ASP A 143 7.53 -26.58 -16.03
C ASP A 143 8.19 -25.26 -16.39
N LEU A 144 8.84 -24.64 -15.41
CA LEU A 144 9.33 -23.26 -15.48
C LEU A 144 10.85 -23.25 -15.57
N SER A 145 11.41 -22.61 -16.58
CA SER A 145 12.86 -22.38 -16.67
C SER A 145 13.32 -21.37 -15.60
N ILE A 146 14.17 -21.81 -14.67
CA ILE A 146 14.64 -21.06 -13.50
C ILE A 146 16.14 -20.73 -13.52
N SER A 147 16.82 -20.84 -14.66
CA SER A 147 18.21 -20.35 -14.81
C SER A 147 18.57 -19.90 -16.22
N ARG A 148 19.67 -19.16 -16.40
CA ARG A 148 20.18 -18.68 -17.69
C ARG A 148 21.70 -18.79 -17.74
N THR A 149 22.27 -18.90 -18.94
CA THR A 149 23.73 -18.97 -19.19
C THR A 149 24.27 -17.77 -19.96
N THR A 150 23.40 -16.93 -20.52
CA THR A 150 23.76 -15.86 -21.46
C THR A 150 24.26 -14.56 -20.81
N PHE A 151 24.21 -14.46 -19.48
CA PHE A 151 24.70 -13.31 -18.73
C PHE A 151 25.17 -13.71 -17.32
N SER A 152 25.99 -12.87 -16.70
CA SER A 152 26.61 -13.12 -15.39
C SER A 152 26.05 -12.27 -14.25
N TRP A 153 25.17 -11.30 -14.52
CA TRP A 153 24.55 -10.49 -13.47
C TRP A 153 23.35 -11.21 -12.85
N GLY A 154 23.58 -11.81 -11.68
CA GLY A 154 22.57 -12.43 -10.84
C GLY A 154 23.22 -13.42 -9.86
N ILE A 155 22.42 -14.26 -9.22
CA ILE A 155 22.89 -15.23 -8.23
C ILE A 155 23.29 -16.53 -8.94
N PRO A 156 24.52 -17.05 -8.78
CA PRO A 156 24.92 -18.30 -9.42
C PRO A 156 24.15 -19.50 -8.85
N VAL A 157 23.85 -20.47 -9.70
CA VAL A 157 23.26 -21.75 -9.30
C VAL A 157 24.27 -22.51 -8.42
N PRO A 158 23.87 -22.99 -7.22
CA PRO A 158 24.75 -23.77 -6.35
C PRO A 158 25.40 -24.96 -7.08
N GLY A 159 26.73 -25.00 -7.14
CA GLY A 159 27.46 -26.08 -7.79
C GLY A 159 27.59 -25.96 -9.32
N ASN A 160 27.02 -24.92 -9.94
CA ASN A 160 27.15 -24.67 -11.38
C ASN A 160 27.18 -23.16 -11.70
N ASP A 161 28.36 -22.54 -11.56
CA ASP A 161 28.56 -21.10 -11.77
C ASP A 161 28.39 -20.65 -13.24
N ARG A 162 28.20 -21.58 -14.19
CA ARG A 162 27.85 -21.23 -15.58
C ARG A 162 26.39 -20.75 -15.68
N HIS A 163 25.55 -21.12 -14.71
CA HIS A 163 24.15 -20.74 -14.66
C HIS A 163 23.91 -19.66 -13.60
N VAL A 164 23.08 -18.69 -13.98
CA VAL A 164 22.52 -17.67 -13.09
C VAL A 164 21.05 -17.99 -12.84
N ILE A 165 20.63 -17.96 -11.58
CA ILE A 165 19.25 -18.19 -11.15
C ILE A 165 18.33 -17.13 -11.77
N TYR A 166 17.16 -17.57 -12.22
CA TYR A 166 16.15 -16.71 -12.82
C TYR A 166 15.70 -15.61 -11.86
N VAL A 167 15.63 -14.39 -12.37
CA VAL A 167 15.37 -13.18 -11.59
C VAL A 167 14.09 -13.23 -10.75
N TRP A 168 13.04 -13.94 -11.18
CA TRP A 168 11.82 -14.05 -10.37
C TRP A 168 11.94 -15.08 -9.23
N PHE A 169 12.75 -16.13 -9.40
CA PHE A 169 13.04 -17.05 -8.30
C PHE A 169 13.87 -16.35 -7.22
N ASP A 170 14.89 -15.58 -7.64
CA ASP A 170 15.64 -14.64 -6.81
C ASP A 170 14.69 -13.64 -6.13
N ALA A 171 14.01 -12.81 -6.92
CA ALA A 171 13.23 -11.69 -6.41
C ALA A 171 12.12 -12.13 -5.45
N LEU A 172 11.36 -13.19 -5.74
CA LEU A 172 10.29 -13.65 -4.83
C LEU A 172 10.81 -14.11 -3.46
N THR A 173 12.06 -14.59 -3.40
CA THR A 173 12.70 -14.98 -2.13
C THR A 173 12.97 -13.79 -1.20
N ASN A 174 12.88 -12.54 -1.72
CA ASN A 174 13.11 -11.33 -0.93
C ASN A 174 12.27 -11.32 0.36
N TYR A 175 11.01 -11.77 0.27
CA TYR A 175 10.03 -11.73 1.36
C TYR A 175 10.49 -12.48 2.61
N ILE A 176 11.10 -13.65 2.44
CA ILE A 176 11.58 -14.44 3.58
C ILE A 176 13.03 -14.14 3.93
N SER A 177 13.85 -13.74 2.95
CA SER A 177 15.24 -13.39 3.19
C SER A 177 15.41 -12.11 4.02
N ALA A 178 14.47 -11.16 3.88
CA ALA A 178 14.44 -9.94 4.70
C ALA A 178 14.22 -10.27 6.18
N LEU A 179 13.44 -11.32 6.45
CA LEU A 179 13.07 -11.75 7.80
C LEU A 179 14.13 -12.62 8.49
N GLY A 180 15.16 -13.11 7.78
CA GLY A 180 16.23 -13.93 8.36
C GLY A 180 16.25 -15.40 7.93
N TYR A 181 15.50 -15.79 6.89
CA TYR A 181 15.69 -17.07 6.19
C TYR A 181 17.06 -17.08 5.46
N PRO A 182 17.81 -18.20 5.40
CA PRO A 182 17.46 -19.58 5.78
C PRO A 182 17.68 -19.95 7.25
N ASP A 183 18.42 -19.13 7.99
CA ASP A 183 18.74 -19.41 9.40
C ASP A 183 17.51 -19.36 10.32
N GLN A 184 16.39 -18.84 9.82
CA GLN A 184 15.14 -18.58 10.56
C GLN A 184 15.40 -17.72 11.81
N SER A 185 16.38 -16.83 11.70
CA SER A 185 16.76 -15.87 12.73
C SER A 185 15.90 -14.60 12.61
N GLY A 186 16.11 -13.65 13.54
CA GLY A 186 15.45 -12.35 13.48
C GLY A 186 13.93 -12.43 13.56
N ASP A 187 13.29 -11.89 12.53
CA ASP A 187 11.85 -11.64 12.47
C ASP A 187 11.07 -12.78 11.80
N TYR A 188 11.76 -13.82 11.31
CA TYR A 188 11.15 -14.92 10.56
C TYR A 188 10.01 -15.61 11.34
N ALA A 189 10.27 -16.00 12.59
CA ALA A 189 9.28 -16.71 13.40
C ALA A 189 8.06 -15.85 13.78
N SER A 190 8.22 -14.53 13.78
CA SER A 190 7.17 -13.59 14.16
C SER A 190 6.27 -13.21 12.99
N PHE A 191 6.83 -13.12 11.77
CA PHE A 191 6.14 -12.53 10.62
C PHE A 191 5.98 -13.46 9.41
N TRP A 192 6.52 -14.69 9.43
CA TRP A 192 6.30 -15.68 8.37
C TRP A 192 5.34 -16.80 8.82
N PRO A 193 4.30 -17.14 8.03
CA PRO A 193 3.93 -16.56 6.74
C PRO A 193 3.35 -15.14 6.86
N CYS A 194 3.63 -14.28 5.86
CA CYS A 194 3.14 -12.91 5.90
C CYS A 194 1.61 -12.82 5.73
N ASP A 195 1.00 -11.83 6.36
CA ASP A 195 -0.44 -11.58 6.29
C ASP A 195 -0.89 -11.10 4.89
N ALA A 196 -0.13 -10.19 4.27
CA ALA A 196 -0.49 -9.65 2.96
C ALA A 196 0.74 -9.28 2.09
N HIS A 197 0.74 -9.74 0.85
CA HIS A 197 1.55 -9.16 -0.22
C HIS A 197 0.71 -8.15 -1.01
N VAL A 198 1.17 -6.90 -1.08
CA VAL A 198 0.54 -5.85 -1.92
C VAL A 198 1.37 -5.67 -3.18
N ILE A 199 0.75 -5.90 -4.34
CA ILE A 199 1.43 -5.91 -5.64
C ILE A 199 0.59 -5.23 -6.72
N GLY A 200 1.22 -4.86 -7.84
CA GLY A 200 0.51 -4.51 -9.07
C GLY A 200 -0.05 -5.74 -9.79
N LYS A 201 -1.16 -5.58 -10.50
CA LYS A 201 -1.78 -6.67 -11.29
C LYS A 201 -0.87 -7.29 -12.34
N ASP A 202 0.14 -6.58 -12.82
CA ASP A 202 1.11 -7.05 -13.82
C ASP A 202 1.99 -8.21 -13.32
N ILE A 203 2.18 -8.32 -12.01
CA ILE A 203 3.04 -9.34 -11.42
C ILE A 203 2.23 -10.40 -10.66
N LEU A 204 0.90 -10.45 -10.89
CA LEU A 204 -0.03 -11.33 -10.20
C LEU A 204 0.36 -12.81 -10.29
N ARG A 205 0.68 -13.30 -11.50
CA ARG A 205 1.01 -14.72 -11.73
C ARG A 205 2.26 -15.16 -10.95
N PHE A 206 3.26 -14.28 -10.85
CA PHE A 206 4.47 -14.58 -10.08
C PHE A 206 4.14 -14.81 -8.60
N HIS A 207 3.21 -14.05 -8.02
CA HIS A 207 2.89 -14.10 -6.59
C HIS A 207 1.80 -15.11 -6.22
N THR A 208 0.97 -15.51 -7.19
CA THR A 208 -0.18 -16.40 -6.97
C THR A 208 -0.03 -17.78 -7.58
N VAL A 209 0.99 -17.98 -8.44
CA VAL A 209 1.33 -19.28 -9.04
C VAL A 209 2.78 -19.65 -8.76
N TYR A 210 3.75 -18.82 -9.14
CA TYR A 210 5.15 -19.24 -9.09
C TYR A 210 5.64 -19.26 -7.64
N TRP A 211 5.38 -18.20 -6.88
CA TRP A 211 5.79 -18.11 -5.49
C TRP A 211 5.18 -19.21 -4.62
N PRO A 212 3.85 -19.46 -4.65
CA PRO A 212 3.28 -20.54 -3.86
C PRO A 212 3.82 -21.91 -4.25
N THR A 213 4.08 -22.17 -5.53
CA THR A 213 4.64 -23.47 -5.97
C THR A 213 6.10 -23.62 -5.56
N PHE A 214 6.91 -22.56 -5.57
CA PHE A 214 8.26 -22.58 -4.99
C PHE A 214 8.22 -22.88 -3.48
N LEU A 215 7.31 -22.23 -2.74
CA LEU A 215 7.14 -22.46 -1.31
C LEU A 215 6.67 -23.87 -1.00
N MET A 216 5.68 -24.39 -1.74
CA MET A 216 5.21 -25.78 -1.62
C MET A 216 6.37 -26.77 -1.86
N ALA A 217 7.17 -26.51 -2.90
CA ALA A 217 8.33 -27.34 -3.20
C ALA A 217 9.42 -27.23 -2.13
N ALA A 218 9.65 -26.05 -1.57
CA ALA A 218 10.56 -25.88 -0.43
C ALA A 218 10.01 -26.50 0.87
N GLY A 219 8.69 -26.72 0.98
CA GLY A 219 8.02 -27.15 2.20
C GLY A 219 7.80 -26.00 3.20
N LEU A 220 7.65 -24.78 2.69
CA LEU A 220 7.44 -23.55 3.46
C LEU A 220 5.95 -23.16 3.47
N PRO A 221 5.46 -22.50 4.53
CA PRO A 221 4.07 -22.04 4.59
C PRO A 221 3.81 -20.93 3.56
N LEU A 222 2.57 -20.86 3.08
CA LEU A 222 2.12 -19.89 2.09
C LEU A 222 1.64 -18.58 2.75
N PRO A 223 1.77 -17.43 2.06
CA PRO A 223 1.24 -16.17 2.56
C PRO A 223 -0.29 -16.23 2.70
N GLN A 224 -0.86 -15.47 3.64
CA GLN A 224 -2.31 -15.51 3.88
C GLN A 224 -3.11 -14.83 2.77
N LYS A 225 -2.60 -13.70 2.25
CA LYS A 225 -3.27 -12.89 1.21
C LYS A 225 -2.27 -12.33 0.20
N VAL A 226 -2.68 -12.29 -1.07
CA VAL A 226 -2.05 -11.52 -2.14
C VAL A 226 -3.09 -10.54 -2.68
N PHE A 227 -2.86 -9.25 -2.48
CA PHE A 227 -3.70 -8.18 -3.00
C PHE A 227 -3.05 -7.53 -4.22
N ALA A 228 -3.74 -7.61 -5.36
CA ALA A 228 -3.29 -7.02 -6.62
C ALA A 228 -4.06 -5.76 -6.97
N HIS A 229 -3.41 -4.60 -6.83
CA HIS A 229 -3.98 -3.31 -7.19
C HIS A 229 -3.90 -3.04 -8.71
N GLY A 230 -4.75 -2.12 -9.20
CA GLY A 230 -4.73 -1.68 -10.60
C GLY A 230 -3.61 -0.69 -10.89
N TRP A 231 -3.58 -0.19 -12.13
CA TRP A 231 -2.62 0.82 -12.55
C TRP A 231 -3.15 2.24 -12.42
N TRP A 232 -2.23 3.18 -12.22
CA TRP A 232 -2.47 4.58 -12.47
C TRP A 232 -2.16 4.91 -13.94
N THR A 233 -3.14 5.46 -14.65
CA THR A 233 -2.99 6.14 -15.94
C THR A 233 -2.92 7.65 -15.72
N VAL A 234 -2.57 8.41 -16.76
CA VAL A 234 -2.65 9.88 -16.78
C VAL A 234 -3.45 10.26 -18.01
N GLU A 235 -4.60 10.92 -17.80
CA GLU A 235 -5.53 11.36 -18.84
C GLU A 235 -5.90 10.25 -19.85
N GLY A 236 -6.15 9.04 -19.33
CA GLY A 236 -6.52 7.85 -20.11
C GLY A 236 -5.36 7.13 -20.81
N GLN A 237 -4.11 7.57 -20.61
CA GLN A 237 -2.92 6.92 -21.17
C GLN A 237 -2.03 6.30 -20.09
N LYS A 238 -1.43 5.13 -20.36
CA LYS A 238 -0.45 4.52 -19.46
C LYS A 238 0.75 5.48 -19.27
N MET A 239 1.18 5.68 -18.03
CA MET A 239 2.39 6.48 -17.76
C MET A 239 3.60 5.83 -18.40
N SER A 240 4.32 6.58 -19.24
CA SER A 240 5.60 6.12 -19.78
C SER A 240 6.54 7.29 -20.06
N LYS A 241 7.84 7.07 -19.82
CA LYS A 241 8.88 8.05 -20.16
C LYS A 241 8.88 8.39 -21.66
N SER A 242 8.45 7.47 -22.51
CA SER A 242 8.31 7.68 -23.96
C SER A 242 7.15 8.59 -24.36
N LEU A 243 6.10 8.69 -23.55
CA LEU A 243 4.92 9.54 -23.81
C LEU A 243 5.00 10.91 -23.12
N ALA A 244 6.08 11.18 -22.37
CA ALA A 244 6.29 12.41 -21.60
C ALA A 244 5.13 12.79 -20.64
N ASN A 245 4.25 11.85 -20.32
CA ASN A 245 3.10 12.00 -19.42
C ASN A 245 3.41 11.52 -17.99
N VAL A 246 4.69 11.47 -17.63
CA VAL A 246 5.13 10.99 -16.30
C VAL A 246 4.87 12.09 -15.28
N VAL A 247 4.00 11.78 -14.32
CA VAL A 247 3.81 12.60 -13.13
C VAL A 247 4.99 12.36 -12.20
N GLU A 248 5.77 13.42 -11.92
CA GLU A 248 6.92 13.33 -11.02
C GLU A 248 6.45 13.47 -9.55
N PRO A 249 6.56 12.43 -8.72
CA PRO A 249 6.04 12.47 -7.34
C PRO A 249 6.68 13.58 -6.51
N ASN A 250 7.96 13.88 -6.74
CA ASN A 250 8.66 14.94 -6.02
C ASN A 250 8.02 16.32 -6.22
N MET A 251 7.61 16.63 -7.45
CA MET A 251 6.95 17.89 -7.79
C MET A 251 5.56 17.99 -7.15
N LEU A 252 4.81 16.88 -7.15
CA LEU A 252 3.51 16.84 -6.49
C LEU A 252 3.63 17.07 -4.99
N ILE A 253 4.58 16.42 -4.34
CA ILE A 253 4.82 16.58 -2.90
C ILE A 253 5.23 18.01 -2.57
N GLU A 254 6.13 18.61 -3.35
CA GLU A 254 6.57 19.99 -3.14
C GLU A 254 5.43 21.00 -3.30
N LYS A 255 4.53 20.76 -4.25
CA LYS A 255 3.42 21.66 -4.53
C LYS A 255 2.23 21.51 -3.58
N TYR A 256 1.90 20.27 -3.21
CA TYR A 256 0.63 19.96 -2.53
C TYR A 256 0.80 19.40 -1.11
N GLY A 257 2.03 19.00 -0.73
CA GLY A 257 2.30 18.35 0.54
C GLY A 257 2.11 16.83 0.49
N VAL A 258 2.83 16.11 1.35
CA VAL A 258 2.89 14.64 1.37
C VAL A 258 1.51 14.03 1.64
N ASP A 259 0.86 14.47 2.71
CA ASP A 259 -0.43 13.93 3.15
C ASP A 259 -1.56 14.13 2.14
N ALA A 260 -1.57 15.26 1.43
CA ALA A 260 -2.54 15.50 0.37
C ALA A 260 -2.41 14.49 -0.78
N ILE A 261 -1.17 14.15 -1.16
CA ILE A 261 -0.90 13.14 -2.19
C ILE A 261 -1.26 11.74 -1.69
N ARG A 262 -0.89 11.39 -0.46
CA ARG A 262 -1.25 10.10 0.16
C ARG A 262 -2.77 9.91 0.21
N TYR A 263 -3.50 10.93 0.69
CA TYR A 263 -4.96 10.94 0.70
C TYR A 263 -5.53 10.72 -0.70
N PHE A 264 -5.09 11.50 -1.68
CA PHE A 264 -5.60 11.39 -3.05
C PHE A 264 -5.41 9.98 -3.64
N LEU A 265 -4.21 9.41 -3.51
CA LEU A 265 -3.90 8.08 -4.04
C LEU A 265 -4.74 6.96 -3.42
N LEU A 266 -5.14 7.12 -2.15
CA LEU A 266 -5.93 6.12 -1.42
C LEU A 266 -7.43 6.38 -1.47
N ARG A 267 -7.85 7.62 -1.77
CA ARG A 267 -9.25 8.05 -1.79
C ARG A 267 -9.90 7.98 -3.16
N GLU A 268 -9.19 8.38 -4.21
CA GLU A 268 -9.80 8.69 -5.50
C GLU A 268 -10.25 7.43 -6.23
N VAL A 269 -9.44 6.38 -6.16
CA VAL A 269 -9.64 5.15 -6.93
C VAL A 269 -9.91 4.00 -5.97
N PRO A 270 -10.99 3.21 -6.20
CA PRO A 270 -11.19 1.99 -5.44
C PRO A 270 -9.98 1.06 -5.56
N PHE A 271 -9.38 0.73 -4.42
CA PHE A 271 -8.16 -0.09 -4.41
C PHE A 271 -8.45 -1.45 -5.05
N GLY A 272 -7.68 -1.80 -6.10
CA GLY A 272 -7.93 -2.99 -6.94
C GLY A 272 -8.36 -2.68 -8.38
N LEU A 273 -8.88 -1.47 -8.65
CA LEU A 273 -9.23 -1.02 -10.00
C LEU A 273 -8.13 -0.15 -10.59
N ASP A 274 -8.15 -0.03 -11.93
CA ASP A 274 -7.34 0.97 -12.61
C ASP A 274 -7.94 2.36 -12.35
N GLY A 275 -7.07 3.35 -12.24
CA GLY A 275 -7.43 4.72 -11.93
C GLY A 275 -6.72 5.70 -12.84
N ASP A 276 -7.37 6.81 -13.15
CA ASP A 276 -6.77 7.87 -13.93
C ASP A 276 -6.35 9.03 -13.04
N PHE A 277 -5.08 9.39 -13.10
CA PHE A 277 -4.57 10.55 -12.41
C PHE A 277 -4.97 11.81 -13.18
N SER A 278 -5.65 12.72 -12.48
CA SER A 278 -6.01 14.04 -12.98
C SER A 278 -5.58 15.11 -11.98
N HIS A 279 -4.86 16.12 -12.47
CA HIS A 279 -4.50 17.28 -11.65
C HIS A 279 -5.74 18.03 -11.15
N SER A 280 -6.80 18.11 -11.97
CA SER A 280 -8.05 18.77 -11.55
C SER A 280 -8.78 17.97 -10.48
N ALA A 281 -8.78 16.63 -10.57
CA ALA A 281 -9.34 15.76 -9.54
C ALA A 281 -8.55 15.88 -8.22
N LEU A 282 -7.22 15.92 -8.29
CA LEU A 282 -6.35 16.14 -7.13
C LEU A 282 -6.68 17.48 -6.44
N VAL A 283 -6.67 18.58 -7.20
CA VAL A 283 -6.97 19.91 -6.66
C VAL A 283 -8.39 19.96 -6.09
N HIS A 284 -9.36 19.33 -6.76
CA HIS A 284 -10.73 19.23 -6.26
C HIS A 284 -10.79 18.52 -4.90
N ARG A 285 -10.14 17.36 -4.75
CA ARG A 285 -10.08 16.61 -3.48
C ARG A 285 -9.38 17.40 -2.37
N ILE A 286 -8.29 18.09 -2.68
CA ILE A 286 -7.62 18.94 -1.69
C ILE A 286 -8.55 20.06 -1.23
N ASN A 287 -9.21 20.75 -2.16
CA ASN A 287 -10.06 21.88 -1.81
C ASN A 287 -11.34 21.46 -1.09
N SER A 288 -12.02 20.41 -1.56
CA SER A 288 -13.28 19.94 -0.97
C SER A 288 -13.03 19.16 0.32
N ASP A 289 -12.48 17.97 0.19
CA ASP A 289 -12.34 17.02 1.29
C ASP A 289 -11.36 17.52 2.37
N LEU A 290 -10.18 18.02 1.98
CA LEU A 290 -9.14 18.38 2.95
C LEU A 290 -9.34 19.79 3.52
N ALA A 291 -9.47 20.82 2.67
CA ALA A 291 -9.55 22.21 3.12
C ALA A 291 -10.94 22.58 3.65
N ASN A 292 -12.01 22.30 2.89
CA ASN A 292 -13.36 22.74 3.25
C ASN A 292 -14.06 21.87 4.30
N ASP A 293 -13.73 20.57 4.38
CA ASP A 293 -14.32 19.67 5.39
C ASP A 293 -13.42 19.52 6.61
N LEU A 294 -12.31 18.77 6.51
CA LEU A 294 -11.44 18.49 7.66
C LEU A 294 -10.78 19.76 8.23
N GLY A 295 -10.12 20.55 7.38
CA GLY A 295 -9.44 21.79 7.77
C GLY A 295 -10.39 22.81 8.37
N ASN A 296 -11.60 22.94 7.82
CA ASN A 296 -12.64 23.82 8.34
C ASN A 296 -13.18 23.32 9.69
N LEU A 297 -13.42 22.01 9.85
CA LEU A 297 -13.84 21.44 11.12
C LEU A 297 -12.85 21.77 12.24
N VAL A 298 -11.55 21.51 12.02
CA VAL A 298 -10.51 21.78 13.03
C VAL A 298 -10.40 23.27 13.33
N SER A 299 -10.35 24.11 12.29
CA SER A 299 -10.18 25.56 12.47
C SER A 299 -11.40 26.23 13.13
N ARG A 300 -12.64 25.88 12.74
CA ARG A 300 -13.86 26.41 13.39
C ARG A 300 -13.95 25.98 14.85
N SER A 301 -13.73 24.70 15.13
CA SER A 301 -13.84 24.13 16.48
C SER A 301 -12.86 24.79 17.45
N THR A 302 -11.59 24.86 17.06
CA THR A 302 -10.53 25.45 17.88
C THR A 302 -10.67 26.97 18.02
N ALA A 303 -11.12 27.68 16.97
CA ALA A 303 -11.40 29.11 17.04
C ALA A 303 -12.56 29.44 17.98
N MET A 304 -13.65 28.66 17.95
CA MET A 304 -14.77 28.81 18.89
C MET A 304 -14.33 28.54 20.33
N LEU A 305 -13.53 27.48 20.56
CA LEU A 305 -13.01 27.19 21.90
C LEU A 305 -12.12 28.34 22.41
N ASN A 306 -11.23 28.85 21.57
CA ASN A 306 -10.39 30.00 21.90
C ASN A 306 -11.21 31.26 22.19
N LYS A 307 -12.26 31.51 21.42
CA LYS A 307 -13.13 32.67 21.61
C LYS A 307 -13.98 32.58 22.89
N TYR A 308 -14.56 31.42 23.17
CA TYR A 308 -15.57 31.27 24.23
C TYR A 308 -14.97 30.76 25.55
N PHE A 309 -13.84 30.07 25.53
CA PHE A 309 -13.20 29.47 26.71
C PHE A 309 -11.70 29.75 26.78
N GLN A 310 -11.19 30.72 26.01
CA GLN A 310 -9.78 31.13 26.05
C GLN A 310 -8.79 29.97 25.80
N GLY A 311 -9.20 29.00 24.99
CA GLY A 311 -8.39 27.83 24.62
C GLY A 311 -8.40 26.71 25.65
N THR A 312 -9.08 26.88 26.79
CA THR A 312 -9.19 25.83 27.81
C THR A 312 -10.43 24.98 27.53
N LEU A 313 -10.24 23.66 27.38
CA LEU A 313 -11.35 22.72 27.20
C LEU A 313 -12.23 22.70 28.46
N PRO A 314 -13.53 23.03 28.38
CA PRO A 314 -14.37 23.09 29.56
C PRO A 314 -14.80 21.69 30.03
N GLN A 315 -15.22 21.60 31.29
CA GLN A 315 -15.91 20.42 31.80
C GLN A 315 -17.29 20.33 31.11
N PRO A 316 -17.63 19.22 30.43
CA PRO A 316 -18.96 19.04 29.87
C PRO A 316 -20.00 18.86 30.99
N GLY A 317 -21.21 19.38 30.74
CA GLY A 317 -22.40 19.10 31.54
C GLY A 317 -23.11 17.84 31.05
N THR A 318 -24.43 17.77 31.28
CA THR A 318 -25.24 16.62 30.85
C THR A 318 -25.45 16.64 29.33
N PRO A 319 -25.12 15.55 28.61
CA PRO A 319 -25.33 15.47 27.16
C PRO A 319 -26.81 15.43 26.80
N GLU A 320 -27.16 16.08 25.69
CA GLU A 320 -28.48 16.02 25.05
C GLU A 320 -28.51 14.95 23.95
N ALA A 321 -29.69 14.68 23.40
CA ALA A 321 -29.89 13.68 22.35
C ALA A 321 -28.99 13.90 21.11
N VAL A 322 -28.75 15.16 20.73
CA VAL A 322 -27.87 15.51 19.60
C VAL A 322 -26.40 15.16 19.87
N ASP A 323 -25.96 15.23 21.13
CA ASP A 323 -24.59 14.89 21.53
C ASP A 323 -24.39 13.38 21.54
N LEU A 324 -25.36 12.66 22.12
CA LEU A 324 -25.37 11.20 22.17
C LEU A 324 -25.41 10.60 20.76
N ALA A 325 -26.19 11.18 19.85
CA ALA A 325 -26.26 10.75 18.46
C ALA A 325 -24.90 10.92 17.73
N LEU A 326 -24.12 11.95 18.05
CA LEU A 326 -22.76 12.12 17.53
C LEU A 326 -21.83 11.03 18.08
N THR A 327 -21.85 10.82 19.40
CA THR A 327 -21.04 9.80 20.08
C THR A 327 -21.30 8.40 19.50
N GLU A 328 -22.57 8.01 19.37
CA GLU A 328 -22.97 6.72 18.82
C GLU A 328 -22.47 6.51 17.38
N LYS A 329 -22.53 7.55 16.54
CA LYS A 329 -22.02 7.50 15.16
C LYS A 329 -20.53 7.19 15.12
N PHE A 330 -19.74 7.84 15.96
CA PHE A 330 -18.30 7.58 16.03
C PHE A 330 -18.02 6.15 16.49
N SER A 331 -18.64 5.70 17.58
CA SER A 331 -18.46 4.34 18.08
C SER A 331 -18.83 3.27 17.04
N ALA A 332 -19.89 3.47 16.27
CA ALA A 332 -20.28 2.52 15.21
C ALA A 332 -19.31 2.51 14.02
N ALA A 333 -18.73 3.66 13.67
CA ALA A 333 -17.87 3.81 12.52
C ALA A 333 -16.49 3.14 12.71
N PHE A 334 -15.96 3.07 13.93
CA PHE A 334 -14.66 2.41 14.20
C PHE A 334 -14.64 0.95 13.72
N ASN A 335 -15.67 0.17 14.04
CA ASN A 335 -15.79 -1.22 13.57
C ASN A 335 -15.85 -1.31 12.04
N THR A 336 -16.51 -0.34 11.41
CA THR A 336 -16.65 -0.29 9.95
C THR A 336 -15.30 0.02 9.29
N VAL A 337 -14.57 1.02 9.81
CA VAL A 337 -13.25 1.39 9.31
C VAL A 337 -12.25 0.26 9.53
N ASP A 338 -12.23 -0.37 10.70
CA ASP A 338 -11.34 -1.50 11.00
C ASP A 338 -11.54 -2.67 10.02
N SER A 339 -12.81 -3.05 9.77
CA SER A 339 -13.13 -4.06 8.75
C SER A 339 -12.65 -3.65 7.35
N GLN A 340 -12.85 -2.39 6.95
CA GLN A 340 -12.42 -1.89 5.64
C GLN A 340 -10.89 -1.84 5.51
N MET A 341 -10.17 -1.56 6.60
CA MET A 341 -8.70 -1.60 6.64
C MET A 341 -8.17 -3.02 6.46
N ASN A 342 -8.76 -4.01 7.15
CA ASN A 342 -8.41 -5.43 7.00
C ASN A 342 -8.66 -5.96 5.58
N ASP A 343 -9.69 -5.43 4.91
CA ASP A 343 -10.02 -5.72 3.50
C ASP A 343 -9.18 -4.94 2.49
N LEU A 344 -8.26 -4.07 2.95
CA LEU A 344 -7.48 -3.14 2.12
C LEU A 344 -8.38 -2.21 1.25
N ALA A 345 -9.61 -1.96 1.70
CA ALA A 345 -10.58 -1.08 1.06
C ALA A 345 -10.40 0.38 1.50
N PHE A 346 -9.18 0.90 1.35
CA PHE A 346 -8.75 2.21 1.85
C PHE A 346 -9.64 3.37 1.42
N ASN A 347 -10.15 3.36 0.19
CA ASN A 347 -11.06 4.38 -0.30
C ASN A 347 -12.40 4.39 0.46
N LYS A 348 -12.88 3.21 0.90
CA LYS A 348 -14.10 3.08 1.71
C LYS A 348 -13.85 3.51 3.15
N ALA A 349 -12.70 3.14 3.72
CA ALA A 349 -12.26 3.62 5.03
C ALA A 349 -12.25 5.15 5.08
N LEU A 350 -11.60 5.80 4.11
CA LEU A 350 -11.59 7.26 4.00
C LEU A 350 -12.99 7.84 3.76
N GLN A 351 -13.85 7.20 2.98
CA GLN A 351 -15.24 7.64 2.84
C GLN A 351 -15.99 7.62 4.18
N SER A 352 -15.90 6.53 4.95
CA SER A 352 -16.54 6.41 6.26
C SER A 352 -15.98 7.41 7.27
N ILE A 353 -14.67 7.71 7.22
CA ILE A 353 -14.07 8.78 8.03
C ILE A 353 -14.63 10.15 7.64
N TRP A 354 -14.82 10.42 6.34
CA TRP A 354 -15.39 11.68 5.89
C TRP A 354 -16.86 11.85 6.26
N GLU A 355 -17.63 10.77 6.32
CA GLU A 355 -19.01 10.80 6.85
C GLU A 355 -19.04 11.24 8.32
N LEU A 356 -18.03 10.87 9.13
CA LEU A 356 -17.88 11.36 10.51
C LEU A 356 -17.51 12.85 10.55
N ILE A 357 -16.59 13.29 9.69
CA ILE A 357 -16.21 14.70 9.56
C ILE A 357 -17.42 15.56 9.17
N SER A 358 -18.23 15.10 8.20
CA SER A 358 -19.48 15.76 7.82
C SER A 358 -20.49 15.79 8.98
N ALA A 359 -20.61 14.70 9.75
CA ALA A 359 -21.48 14.66 10.92
C ALA A 359 -21.05 15.68 12.01
N ALA A 360 -19.74 15.80 12.26
CA ALA A 360 -19.21 16.78 13.22
C ALA A 360 -19.39 18.23 12.72
N ASN A 361 -19.22 18.49 11.43
CA ASN A 361 -19.55 19.80 10.85
C ASN A 361 -21.04 20.13 10.99
N LYS A 362 -21.93 19.17 10.70
CA LYS A 362 -23.38 19.34 10.87
C LYS A 362 -23.77 19.59 12.32
N TYR A 363 -23.11 18.91 13.26
CA TYR A 363 -23.32 19.10 14.69
C TYR A 363 -23.05 20.54 15.14
N ILE A 364 -22.02 21.21 14.59
CA ILE A 364 -21.79 22.65 14.83
C ILE A 364 -23.01 23.47 14.42
N ASP A 365 -23.58 23.19 13.26
CA ASP A 365 -24.69 23.99 12.73
C ASP A 365 -26.00 23.73 13.50
N GLU A 366 -26.28 22.47 13.86
CA GLU A 366 -27.47 22.08 14.65
C GLU A 366 -27.44 22.66 16.08
N THR A 367 -26.27 22.69 16.70
CA THR A 367 -26.11 23.22 18.07
C THR A 367 -25.92 24.73 18.12
N SER A 368 -25.54 25.35 16.99
CA SER A 368 -25.33 26.80 16.85
C SER A 368 -24.55 27.43 18.04
N PRO A 369 -23.28 27.06 18.29
CA PRO A 369 -22.51 27.54 19.45
C PRO A 369 -22.45 29.07 19.58
N TRP A 370 -22.50 29.80 18.46
CA TRP A 370 -22.52 31.27 18.42
C TRP A 370 -23.82 31.88 18.96
N VAL A 371 -24.92 31.12 19.01
CA VAL A 371 -26.17 31.54 19.66
C VAL A 371 -26.06 31.25 21.15
N LEU A 372 -25.63 30.04 21.52
CA LEU A 372 -25.46 29.65 22.93
C LEU A 372 -24.50 30.60 23.66
N ALA A 373 -23.42 31.04 23.01
CA ALA A 373 -22.45 31.97 23.57
C ALA A 373 -22.96 33.39 23.86
N LYS A 374 -24.18 33.74 23.45
CA LYS A 374 -24.77 35.07 23.71
C LYS A 374 -25.45 35.18 25.08
N ASP A 375 -25.79 34.05 25.69
CA ASP A 375 -26.52 34.00 26.95
C ASP A 375 -25.76 33.13 27.96
N GLU A 376 -25.37 33.73 29.09
CA GLU A 376 -24.58 33.07 30.12
C GLU A 376 -25.33 31.89 30.77
N THR A 377 -26.66 31.87 30.71
CA THR A 377 -27.44 30.71 31.20
C THR A 377 -27.19 29.44 30.39
N ASN A 378 -26.75 29.57 29.13
CA ASN A 378 -26.42 28.45 28.25
C ASN A 378 -24.95 28.00 28.36
N ARG A 379 -24.19 28.53 29.33
CA ARG A 379 -22.75 28.29 29.45
C ARG A 379 -22.40 26.80 29.58
N GLU A 380 -23.16 26.06 30.39
CA GLU A 380 -22.98 24.61 30.56
C GLU A 380 -23.31 23.83 29.27
N ARG A 381 -24.36 24.23 28.55
CA ARG A 381 -24.71 23.62 27.26
C ARG A 381 -23.60 23.85 26.24
N LEU A 382 -23.12 25.09 26.14
CA LEU A 382 -22.02 25.44 25.25
C LEU A 382 -20.74 24.65 25.59
N ALA A 383 -20.43 24.47 26.88
CA ALA A 383 -19.30 23.65 27.32
C ALA A 383 -19.42 22.20 26.83
N THR A 384 -20.61 21.62 26.96
CA THR A 384 -20.92 20.26 26.49
C THR A 384 -20.74 20.14 24.97
N VAL A 385 -21.24 21.11 24.21
CA VAL A 385 -21.09 21.16 22.75
C VAL A 385 -19.63 21.25 22.33
N MET A 386 -18.87 22.15 22.95
CA MET A 386 -17.44 22.29 22.63
C MET A 386 -16.67 21.01 22.97
N TYR A 387 -16.97 20.37 24.10
CA TYR A 387 -16.31 19.10 24.46
C TYR A 387 -16.55 18.00 23.42
N HIS A 388 -17.80 17.75 23.04
CA HIS A 388 -18.15 16.72 22.06
C HIS A 388 -17.53 17.01 20.68
N LEU A 389 -17.50 18.28 20.30
CA LEU A 389 -16.90 18.70 19.03
C LEU A 389 -15.38 18.45 18.99
N LEU A 390 -14.64 18.82 20.04
CA LEU A 390 -13.19 18.61 20.08
C LEU A 390 -12.84 17.13 20.28
N GLU A 391 -13.67 16.37 20.99
CA GLU A 391 -13.51 14.92 21.12
C GLU A 391 -13.71 14.22 19.76
N ALA A 392 -14.68 14.66 18.96
CA ALA A 392 -14.83 14.20 17.58
C ALA A 392 -13.58 14.51 16.73
N VAL A 393 -12.99 15.71 16.86
CA VAL A 393 -11.74 16.05 16.17
C VAL A 393 -10.59 15.14 16.61
N ARG A 394 -10.48 14.80 17.89
CA ARG A 394 -9.47 13.84 18.40
C ARG A 394 -9.61 12.46 17.77
N LEU A 395 -10.83 11.95 17.65
CA LEU A 395 -11.10 10.64 17.05
C LEU A 395 -10.90 10.66 15.54
N VAL A 396 -11.20 11.76 14.85
CA VAL A 396 -10.85 11.94 13.43
C VAL A 396 -9.34 11.92 13.24
N SER A 397 -8.58 12.63 14.09
CA SER A 397 -7.11 12.61 14.08
C SER A 397 -6.56 11.18 14.14
N LEU A 398 -7.07 10.38 15.07
CA LEU A 398 -6.73 8.96 15.21
C LEU A 398 -7.01 8.15 13.93
N LEU A 399 -8.17 8.37 13.30
CA LEU A 399 -8.58 7.62 12.12
C LEU A 399 -7.83 8.00 10.84
N VAL A 400 -7.36 9.25 10.73
CA VAL A 400 -6.63 9.71 9.54
C VAL A 400 -5.12 9.42 9.60
N ASP A 401 -4.54 9.15 10.77
CA ASP A 401 -3.10 8.92 10.96
C ASP A 401 -2.48 7.89 10.00
N PRO A 402 -3.08 6.71 9.71
CA PRO A 402 -2.52 5.77 8.74
C PRO A 402 -2.38 6.34 7.31
N PHE A 403 -3.20 7.34 6.98
CA PHE A 403 -3.29 7.95 5.66
C PHE A 403 -2.51 9.27 5.58
N MET A 404 -2.61 10.09 6.61
CA MET A 404 -2.09 11.46 6.69
C MET A 404 -1.41 11.70 8.06
N PRO A 405 -0.24 11.07 8.30
CA PRO A 405 0.40 11.07 9.61
C PRO A 405 0.81 12.47 10.09
N GLU A 406 1.32 13.33 9.20
CA GLU A 406 1.71 14.69 9.62
C GLU A 406 0.49 15.54 10.00
N THR A 407 -0.63 15.32 9.33
CA THR A 407 -1.89 16.01 9.61
C THR A 407 -2.46 15.55 10.94
N ALA A 408 -2.47 14.25 11.21
CA ALA A 408 -2.88 13.71 12.50
C ALA A 408 -2.02 14.28 13.64
N GLU A 409 -0.70 14.28 13.48
CA GLU A 409 0.24 14.87 14.45
C GLU A 409 -0.05 16.36 14.69
N LYS A 410 -0.28 17.14 13.62
CA LYS A 410 -0.65 18.57 13.73
C LYS A 410 -1.95 18.75 14.51
N ILE A 411 -2.97 17.92 14.25
CA ILE A 411 -4.25 17.98 14.96
C ILE A 411 -4.05 17.64 16.43
N ASP A 412 -3.33 16.56 16.74
CA ASP A 412 -3.07 16.16 18.13
C ASP A 412 -2.30 17.25 18.89
N THR A 413 -1.30 17.86 18.27
CA THR A 413 -0.55 19.01 18.84
C THR A 413 -1.48 20.20 19.13
N ILE A 414 -2.39 20.51 18.19
CA ILE A 414 -3.38 21.59 18.36
C ILE A 414 -4.31 21.30 19.55
N LEU A 415 -4.69 20.04 19.76
CA LEU A 415 -5.51 19.59 20.88
C LEU A 415 -4.76 19.50 22.21
N GLY A 416 -3.46 19.78 22.22
CA GLY A 416 -2.61 19.68 23.42
C GLY A 416 -2.28 18.24 23.80
N LEU A 417 -2.32 17.32 22.83
CA LEU A 417 -1.94 15.92 22.98
C LEU A 417 -0.51 15.69 22.49
N GLU A 418 0.13 14.65 23.01
CA GLU A 418 1.39 14.16 22.44
C GLU A 418 1.10 13.46 21.11
N ALA A 419 2.00 13.66 20.14
CA ALA A 419 1.96 12.95 18.87
C ALA A 419 2.00 11.43 19.11
N ARG A 420 1.16 10.70 18.38
CA ARG A 420 0.98 9.26 18.56
C ARG A 420 0.66 8.60 17.24
N HIS A 421 1.04 7.33 17.13
CA HIS A 421 0.54 6.46 16.07
C HIS A 421 -0.82 5.90 16.45
N ALA A 422 -1.68 5.74 15.45
CA ALA A 422 -3.00 5.21 15.67
C ALA A 422 -2.96 3.78 16.21
N GLN A 423 -3.59 3.60 17.37
CA GLN A 423 -3.90 2.29 17.93
C GLN A 423 -5.34 2.34 18.40
N LEU A 424 -6.19 1.46 17.88
CA LEU A 424 -7.59 1.45 18.30
C LEU A 424 -7.69 1.11 19.78
N GLN A 425 -6.99 0.06 20.24
CA GLN A 425 -7.04 -0.42 21.61
C GLN A 425 -6.71 0.68 22.64
N GLY A 426 -7.77 1.28 23.21
CA GLY A 426 -7.70 2.27 24.27
C GLY A 426 -7.62 3.73 23.79
N GLN A 427 -7.42 4.01 22.50
CA GLN A 427 -7.43 5.39 21.98
C GLN A 427 -8.72 5.76 21.26
N ASP A 428 -9.51 4.76 20.86
CA ASP A 428 -10.78 4.88 20.11
C ASP A 428 -12.00 5.21 20.97
N GLN A 429 -11.85 5.19 22.30
CA GLN A 429 -12.94 5.46 23.23
C GLN A 429 -13.32 6.95 23.25
N TRP A 430 -14.62 7.22 23.32
CA TRP A 430 -15.12 8.58 23.55
C TRP A 430 -14.76 9.07 24.96
N GLY A 431 -14.35 10.32 25.07
CA GLY A 431 -13.99 10.97 26.34
C GLY A 431 -12.49 10.93 26.66
N GLY A 432 -11.63 10.75 25.65
CA GLY A 432 -10.19 10.75 25.79
C GLY A 432 -9.58 12.12 26.07
N LEU A 433 -10.22 13.22 25.63
CA LEU A 433 -9.81 14.57 26.00
C LEU A 433 -10.17 14.88 27.46
N LYS A 434 -9.19 15.37 28.21
CA LYS A 434 -9.38 15.80 29.60
C LYS A 434 -9.82 17.26 29.67
N ALA A 435 -10.87 17.54 30.43
CA ALA A 435 -11.24 18.91 30.75
C ALA A 435 -10.04 19.66 31.39
N GLY A 436 -9.89 20.93 31.05
CA GLY A 436 -8.73 21.74 31.40
C GLY A 436 -7.56 21.68 30.39
N ALA A 437 -7.60 20.77 29.41
CA ALA A 437 -6.60 20.73 28.35
C ALA A 437 -6.51 22.07 27.60
N GLN A 438 -5.29 22.48 27.26
CA GLN A 438 -5.03 23.69 26.49
C GLN A 438 -5.02 23.35 25.00
N VAL A 439 -5.93 23.99 24.27
CA VAL A 439 -6.13 23.79 22.84
C VAL A 439 -5.75 25.07 22.10
N SER A 440 -4.77 24.95 21.21
CA SER A 440 -4.30 26.06 20.40
C SER A 440 -5.32 26.40 19.31
N LYS A 441 -5.38 27.67 18.90
CA LYS A 441 -6.15 28.05 17.71
C LYS A 441 -5.42 27.52 16.47
N ALA A 442 -6.09 26.70 15.67
CA ALA A 442 -5.49 26.16 14.45
C ALA A 442 -5.33 27.23 13.36
N SER A 443 -4.19 27.19 12.65
CA SER A 443 -4.06 27.77 11.32
C SER A 443 -4.73 26.86 10.27
N PRO A 444 -4.99 27.34 9.04
CA PRO A 444 -5.47 26.47 7.97
C PRO A 444 -4.52 25.28 7.76
N LEU A 445 -5.03 24.06 7.97
CA LEU A 445 -4.25 22.82 7.81
C LEU A 445 -3.87 22.57 6.35
N PHE A 446 -4.79 22.92 5.44
CA PHE A 446 -4.63 22.77 4.00
C PHE A 446 -4.93 24.11 3.34
N PRO A 447 -3.92 24.77 2.74
CA PRO A 447 -4.15 25.95 1.92
C PRO A 447 -5.05 25.60 0.73
N ARG A 448 -6.07 26.42 0.47
CA ARG A 448 -6.87 26.27 -0.75
C ARG A 448 -6.00 26.58 -1.96
N ILE A 449 -6.18 25.78 -3.00
CA ILE A 449 -5.49 25.94 -4.27
C ILE A 449 -6.45 26.66 -5.21
N GLU A 450 -6.04 27.83 -5.71
CA GLU A 450 -6.79 28.54 -6.74
C GLU A 450 -6.67 27.77 -8.06
N VAL A 451 -7.81 27.60 -8.74
CA VAL A 451 -7.87 26.99 -10.07
C VAL A 451 -7.86 28.14 -11.05
N GLU A 452 -6.79 28.27 -11.85
CA GLU A 452 -6.73 29.21 -12.98
C GLU A 452 -7.67 28.78 -14.11
#